data_AF-A0A9X0CDH8-F1
#
_entry.id   AF-A0A9X0CDH8-F1
#
_cell.length_a   1.000
_cell.length_b   1.000
_cell.length_c   1.000
_cell.angle_alpha   90.00
_cell.angle_beta   90.00
_cell.angle_gamma   90.00
#
_symmetry.space_group_name_H-M   'P 1'
#
loop_
_entity.id
_entity.type
_entity.pdbx_description
1 polymer ?
#
loop_
_entity_poly.entity_id
_entity_poly.type
_entity_poly.pdbx_seq_one_letter_code
_entity_poly.pdbx_strand_id
1 'polypeptide(L)'
;MPICVSPICFQAMAHPDGELAIVRAVASVDTAVGVSIYSTYSLEDVARESPNTVKFMQIQFYKDRQLMVDLLKRAEKAGYNAVILTVDIPIEVLPEIVEAVRGTGVEVYMDSGVRLGTDVLKALALGARAVFVGRPVIWGLAYKGEQGVTKVLEMLRHELKVAMALAGCASLKDITPSLVMRHAASHL
;
A
#
# COMPACT_ATOMS: atom_id res chain seq x y z
N MET A 1 -5.28 10.06 0.18
CA MET A 1 -4.27 10.00 -0.92
C MET A 1 -4.20 8.58 -1.44
N PRO A 2 -4.13 8.28 -2.76
CA PRO A 2 -4.20 6.89 -3.27
C PRO A 2 -2.84 6.15 -3.22
N ILE A 3 -2.05 6.42 -2.18
CA ILE A 3 -0.70 5.87 -1.98
C ILE A 3 -0.61 5.42 -0.53
N CYS A 4 -0.60 4.11 -0.33
CA CYS A 4 -0.52 3.42 0.96
C CYS A 4 0.88 2.82 1.16
N VAL A 5 1.21 2.44 2.39
CA VAL A 5 2.46 1.74 2.70
C VAL A 5 2.23 0.23 2.67
N SER A 6 3.03 -0.51 1.90
CA SER A 6 2.96 -1.98 1.81
C SER A 6 3.21 -2.66 3.16
N PRO A 7 2.66 -3.86 3.39
CA PRO A 7 3.11 -4.71 4.48
C PRO A 7 4.57 -5.14 4.26
N ILE A 8 5.45 -4.69 5.15
CA ILE A 8 6.90 -4.96 5.09
C ILE A 8 7.34 -5.60 6.41
N CYS A 9 8.08 -6.71 6.32
CA CYS A 9 8.55 -7.43 7.49
C CYS A 9 9.78 -6.76 8.13
N PHE A 10 9.97 -6.99 9.43
CA PHE A 10 11.21 -6.69 10.16
C PHE A 10 11.73 -5.26 10.01
N GLN A 11 10.84 -4.26 10.16
CA GLN A 11 11.19 -2.87 9.85
C GLN A 11 12.23 -2.29 10.82
N ALA A 12 12.37 -2.87 12.01
CA ALA A 12 13.41 -2.49 12.97
C ALA A 12 14.84 -2.77 12.48
N MET A 13 15.02 -3.59 11.43
CA MET A 13 16.32 -3.77 10.79
C MET A 13 16.80 -2.50 10.08
N ALA A 14 15.88 -1.61 9.69
CA ALA A 14 16.20 -0.36 9.01
C ALA A 14 16.32 0.82 9.99
N HIS A 15 15.52 0.84 11.06
CA HIS A 15 15.55 1.89 12.08
C HIS A 15 14.93 1.36 13.38
N PRO A 16 15.45 1.67 14.58
CA PRO A 16 14.95 1.11 15.85
C PRO A 16 13.43 1.19 16.03
N ASP A 17 12.83 2.35 15.75
CA ASP A 17 11.37 2.55 15.84
C ASP A 17 10.53 1.73 14.84
N GLY A 18 11.13 1.15 13.79
CA GLY A 18 10.48 0.24 12.85
C GLY A 18 9.07 0.66 12.41
N GLU A 19 8.11 -0.22 12.67
CA GLU A 19 6.68 -0.04 12.38
C GLU A 19 6.06 1.19 13.06
N LEU A 20 6.54 1.56 14.25
CA LEU A 20 6.03 2.69 15.01
C LEU A 20 6.32 4.01 14.30
N ALA A 21 7.54 4.17 13.78
CA ALA A 21 7.89 5.34 12.96
C ALA A 21 7.08 5.39 11.66
N ILE A 22 6.84 4.25 11.02
CA ILE A 22 6.03 4.18 9.80
C ILE A 22 4.58 4.55 10.08
N VAL A 23 3.96 4.03 11.13
CA VAL A 23 2.54 4.33 11.40
C VAL A 23 2.33 5.81 11.79
N ARG A 24 3.28 6.43 12.50
CA ARG A 24 3.27 7.88 12.76
C ARG A 24 3.39 8.69 11.47
N ALA A 25 4.32 8.32 10.59
CA ALA A 25 4.50 8.98 9.29
C ALA A 25 3.26 8.84 8.40
N VAL A 26 2.59 7.68 8.42
CA VAL A 26 1.36 7.42 7.67
C VAL A 26 0.20 8.25 8.23
N ALA A 27 0.11 8.39 9.55
CA ALA A 27 -0.87 9.26 10.21
C ALA A 27 -0.69 10.72 9.80
N SER A 28 0.54 11.22 9.73
CA SER A 28 0.81 12.63 9.41
C SER A 28 0.47 13.02 7.97
N VAL A 29 0.42 12.05 7.03
CA VAL A 29 0.06 12.29 5.63
C VAL A 29 -1.34 11.82 5.24
N ASP A 30 -2.16 11.39 6.21
CA ASP A 30 -3.54 10.93 6.04
C ASP A 30 -3.68 9.84 4.96
N THR A 31 -2.99 8.72 5.20
CA THR A 31 -3.08 7.53 4.35
C THR A 31 -3.15 6.24 5.19
N ALA A 32 -3.01 5.10 4.54
CA ALA A 32 -3.12 3.79 5.16
C ALA A 32 -1.83 2.96 5.06
N VAL A 33 -1.73 1.95 5.92
CA VAL A 33 -0.58 1.04 6.00
C VAL A 33 -1.02 -0.41 6.09
N GLY A 34 -0.33 -1.27 5.34
CA GLY A 34 -0.32 -2.71 5.57
C GLY A 34 0.67 -3.05 6.67
N VAL A 35 0.26 -3.85 7.66
CA VAL A 35 1.12 -4.36 8.73
C VAL A 35 1.31 -5.86 8.51
N SER A 36 2.56 -6.31 8.52
CA SER A 36 2.87 -7.71 8.28
C SER A 36 2.70 -8.56 9.54
N ILE A 37 2.37 -9.85 9.37
CA ILE A 37 2.51 -10.85 10.45
C ILE A 37 3.95 -10.99 10.96
N TYR A 38 4.94 -10.57 10.18
CA TYR A 38 6.36 -10.61 10.53
C TYR A 38 6.89 -9.22 10.92
N SER A 39 6.03 -8.37 11.46
CA SER A 39 6.44 -7.08 12.03
C SER A 39 7.30 -7.27 13.27
N THR A 40 8.21 -6.32 13.53
CA THR A 40 9.07 -6.36 14.72
C THR A 40 8.27 -6.08 15.99
N TYR A 41 7.39 -5.07 15.95
CA TYR A 41 6.50 -4.74 17.05
C TYR A 41 5.19 -5.52 16.96
N SER A 42 4.54 -5.72 18.11
CA SER A 42 3.24 -6.38 18.17
C SER A 42 2.18 -5.54 17.45
N LEU A 43 1.15 -6.19 16.88
CA LEU A 43 0.03 -5.49 16.25
C LEU A 43 -0.68 -4.55 17.23
N GLU A 44 -0.69 -4.91 18.52
CA GLU A 44 -1.29 -4.10 19.58
C GLU A 44 -0.48 -2.82 19.86
N ASP A 45 0.86 -2.89 19.82
CA ASP A 45 1.71 -1.71 19.98
C ASP A 45 1.59 -0.78 18.78
N VAL A 46 1.59 -1.33 17.56
CA VAL A 46 1.37 -0.54 16.33
C VAL A 46 0.00 0.13 16.34
N ALA A 47 -1.04 -0.58 16.78
CA ALA A 47 -2.39 0.00 16.90
C ALA A 47 -2.46 1.12 17.95
N ARG A 48 -1.77 0.96 19.08
CA ARG A 48 -1.72 1.98 20.15
C ARG A 48 -0.98 3.23 19.71
N GLU A 49 0.08 3.07 18.92
CA GLU A 49 0.92 4.18 18.44
C GLU A 49 0.13 5.16 17.56
N SER A 50 -0.75 4.67 16.70
CA SER A 50 -1.68 5.52 15.95
C SER A 50 -3.07 4.86 15.83
N PRO A 51 -3.99 5.13 16.78
CA PRO A 51 -5.31 4.49 16.82
C PRO A 51 -6.15 4.78 15.58
N ASN A 52 -6.09 6.01 15.06
CA ASN A 52 -6.97 6.48 13.99
C ASN A 52 -6.46 6.20 12.57
N THR A 53 -5.20 5.78 12.41
CA THR A 53 -4.67 5.43 11.08
C THR A 53 -5.37 4.20 10.51
N VAL A 54 -5.72 4.21 9.23
CA VAL A 54 -6.26 3.01 8.57
C VAL A 54 -5.17 1.96 8.45
N LYS A 55 -5.42 0.77 9.03
CA LYS A 55 -4.46 -0.32 9.11
C LYS A 55 -5.04 -1.58 8.47
N PHE A 56 -4.31 -2.15 7.52
CA PHE A 56 -4.61 -3.43 6.89
C PHE A 56 -3.71 -4.51 7.50
N MET A 57 -4.27 -5.62 7.97
CA MET A 57 -3.47 -6.74 8.47
C MET A 57 -3.11 -7.66 7.31
N GLN A 58 -1.83 -7.73 6.95
CA GLN A 58 -1.36 -8.70 5.96
C GLN A 58 -1.15 -10.06 6.63
N ILE A 59 -1.59 -11.13 5.99
CA ILE A 59 -1.36 -12.51 6.42
C ILE A 59 -0.79 -13.38 5.30
N GLN A 60 0.09 -14.31 5.68
CA GLN A 60 0.56 -15.40 4.82
C GLN A 60 0.05 -16.74 5.37
N PHE A 61 -0.16 -17.71 4.48
CA PHE A 61 -0.71 -19.02 4.83
C PHE A 61 0.20 -19.78 5.81
N TYR A 62 -0.26 -19.95 7.04
CA TYR A 62 0.29 -20.94 7.96
C TYR A 62 -0.34 -22.32 7.70
N LYS A 63 0.44 -23.38 7.97
CA LYS A 63 -0.10 -24.75 8.01
C LYS A 63 -1.18 -24.89 9.08
N ASP A 64 -1.05 -24.16 10.19
CA ASP A 64 -2.06 -24.08 11.24
C ASP A 64 -3.05 -22.94 10.95
N ARG A 65 -4.29 -23.33 10.63
CA ARG A 65 -5.37 -22.39 10.33
C ARG A 65 -5.92 -21.71 11.58
N GLN A 66 -5.83 -22.35 12.74
CA GLN A 66 -6.37 -21.79 13.99
C GLN A 66 -5.55 -20.57 14.41
N LEU A 67 -4.23 -20.64 14.27
CA LEU A 67 -3.33 -19.53 14.56
C LEU A 67 -3.61 -18.29 13.69
N MET A 68 -3.98 -18.49 12.41
CA MET A 68 -4.40 -17.39 11.54
C MET A 68 -5.70 -16.75 12.01
N VAL A 69 -6.70 -17.56 12.38
CA VAL A 69 -7.98 -17.08 12.88
C VAL A 69 -7.81 -16.29 14.18
N ASP A 70 -6.98 -16.77 15.10
CA ASP A 70 -6.75 -16.10 16.38
C ASP A 70 -5.99 -14.78 16.20
N LEU A 71 -5.05 -14.71 15.25
CA LEU A 71 -4.37 -13.47 14.88
C LEU A 71 -5.35 -12.44 14.29
N LEU A 72 -6.26 -12.86 13.40
CA LEU A 72 -7.26 -11.97 12.83
C LEU A 72 -8.23 -11.43 13.88
N LYS A 73 -8.67 -12.25 14.84
CA LYS A 73 -9.48 -11.79 15.97
C LYS A 73 -8.76 -10.75 16.83
N ARG A 74 -7.44 -10.92 17.04
CA ARG A 74 -6.63 -9.91 17.74
C ARG A 74 -6.53 -8.61 16.95
N ALA A 75 -6.32 -8.70 15.64
CA ALA A 75 -6.26 -7.54 14.75
C ALA A 75 -7.60 -6.77 14.73
N GLU A 76 -8.73 -7.46 14.61
CA GLU A 76 -10.07 -6.87 14.71
C GLU A 76 -10.23 -6.13 16.05
N LYS A 77 -9.91 -6.78 17.18
CA LYS A 77 -9.99 -6.17 18.52
C LYS A 77 -9.06 -4.95 18.67
N ALA A 78 -7.94 -4.94 17.97
CA ALA A 78 -6.99 -3.83 17.94
C ALA A 78 -7.39 -2.70 16.98
N GLY A 79 -8.48 -2.84 16.22
CA GLY A 79 -9.02 -1.80 15.34
C GLY A 79 -8.46 -1.80 13.91
N TYR A 80 -7.99 -2.95 13.42
CA TYR A 80 -7.60 -3.09 12.01
C TYR A 80 -8.84 -3.11 11.09
N ASN A 81 -8.73 -2.49 9.92
CA ASN A 81 -9.87 -2.19 9.05
C ASN A 81 -10.12 -3.25 7.97
N ALA A 82 -9.09 -3.99 7.57
CA ALA A 82 -9.18 -4.98 6.50
C ALA A 82 -7.98 -5.94 6.52
N VAL A 83 -8.05 -6.99 5.71
CA VAL A 83 -7.02 -8.03 5.59
C VAL A 83 -6.39 -7.99 4.20
N ILE A 84 -5.07 -8.08 4.10
CA ILE A 84 -4.34 -8.26 2.85
C ILE A 84 -3.90 -9.73 2.76
N LEU A 85 -4.28 -10.41 1.68
CA LEU A 85 -3.77 -11.73 1.32
C LEU A 85 -2.70 -11.56 0.24
N THR A 86 -1.48 -11.98 0.53
CA THR A 86 -0.39 -11.93 -0.45
C THR A 86 -0.51 -13.10 -1.41
N VAL A 87 -0.84 -12.81 -2.66
CA VAL A 87 -0.78 -13.73 -3.81
C VAL A 87 0.07 -13.06 -4.89
N ASP A 88 1.12 -13.74 -5.36
CA ASP A 88 2.03 -13.17 -6.35
C ASP A 88 1.32 -13.07 -7.71
N ILE A 89 0.91 -11.87 -8.12
CA ILE A 89 0.19 -11.62 -9.38
C ILE A 89 0.86 -10.44 -10.13
N PRO A 90 1.17 -10.60 -11.44
CA PRO A 90 1.76 -9.54 -12.25
C PRO A 90 0.74 -8.46 -12.63
N ILE A 91 1.19 -7.21 -12.86
CA ILE A 91 0.32 -6.04 -13.10
C ILE A 91 -0.54 -6.17 -14.37
N GLU A 92 -0.09 -6.97 -15.33
CA GLU A 92 -0.75 -7.24 -16.60
C GLU A 92 -2.14 -7.86 -16.42
N VAL A 93 -2.40 -8.51 -15.28
CA VAL A 93 -3.67 -9.18 -14.94
C VAL A 93 -4.63 -8.26 -14.17
N LEU A 94 -4.16 -7.09 -13.71
CA LEU A 94 -4.96 -6.14 -12.92
C LEU A 94 -6.26 -5.74 -13.63
N PRO A 95 -6.28 -5.42 -14.94
CA PRO A 95 -7.51 -5.02 -15.62
C PRO A 95 -8.59 -6.11 -15.63
N GLU A 96 -8.20 -7.36 -15.85
CA GLU A 96 -9.10 -8.52 -15.86
C GLU A 96 -9.70 -8.76 -14.48
N ILE A 97 -8.91 -8.58 -13.41
CA ILE A 97 -9.39 -8.65 -12.02
C ILE A 97 -10.38 -7.54 -11.72
N VAL A 98 -10.07 -6.29 -12.10
CA VAL A 98 -10.96 -5.14 -11.89
C VAL A 98 -12.29 -5.34 -12.61
N GLU A 99 -12.26 -5.85 -13.84
CA GLU A 99 -13.49 -6.15 -14.59
C GLU A 99 -14.32 -7.24 -13.92
N ALA A 100 -13.67 -8.32 -13.45
CA ALA A 100 -14.36 -9.43 -12.78
C ALA A 100 -15.12 -9.02 -11.51
N VAL A 101 -14.68 -7.95 -10.83
CA VAL A 101 -15.32 -7.46 -9.59
C VAL A 101 -16.15 -6.19 -9.79
N ARG A 102 -16.29 -5.70 -11.03
CA ARG A 102 -17.03 -4.48 -11.34
C ARG A 102 -18.49 -4.60 -10.86
N GLY A 103 -18.97 -3.60 -10.11
CA GLY A 103 -20.34 -3.55 -9.61
C GLY A 103 -20.62 -4.39 -8.36
N THR A 104 -19.63 -5.12 -7.84
CA THR A 104 -19.78 -5.93 -6.62
C THR A 104 -19.57 -5.15 -5.32
N GLY A 105 -18.97 -3.96 -5.42
CA GLY A 105 -18.54 -3.16 -4.26
C GLY A 105 -17.17 -3.55 -3.69
N VAL A 106 -16.50 -4.55 -4.28
CA VAL A 106 -15.13 -4.94 -3.89
C VAL A 106 -14.13 -3.91 -4.41
N GLU A 107 -13.31 -3.35 -3.52
CA GLU A 107 -12.20 -2.47 -3.90
C GLU A 107 -10.95 -3.27 -4.28
N VAL A 108 -10.27 -2.86 -5.35
CA VAL A 108 -9.03 -3.49 -5.83
C VAL A 108 -7.84 -2.58 -5.51
N TYR A 109 -6.82 -3.14 -4.88
CA TYR A 109 -5.58 -2.45 -4.54
C TYR A 109 -4.40 -3.12 -5.24
N MET A 110 -3.35 -2.36 -5.55
CA MET A 110 -2.14 -2.90 -6.19
C MET A 110 -0.90 -2.64 -5.34
N ASP A 111 -0.11 -3.67 -5.10
CA ASP A 111 1.24 -3.56 -4.52
C ASP A 111 2.26 -4.07 -5.56
N SER A 112 3.55 -3.87 -5.31
CA SER A 112 4.70 -4.28 -6.11
C SER A 112 5.12 -3.29 -7.20
N GLY A 113 6.40 -2.92 -7.18
CA GLY A 113 7.05 -2.18 -8.28
C GLY A 113 6.87 -0.66 -8.32
N VAL A 114 5.94 -0.06 -7.56
CA VAL A 114 5.69 1.40 -7.60
C VAL A 114 6.90 2.20 -7.11
N ARG A 115 7.47 3.07 -7.95
CA ARG A 115 8.62 3.93 -7.60
C ARG A 115 8.43 5.39 -7.95
N LEU A 116 7.55 5.69 -8.90
CA LEU A 116 7.31 7.04 -9.41
C LEU A 116 5.82 7.40 -9.37
N GLY A 117 5.52 8.69 -9.36
CA GLY A 117 4.14 9.19 -9.49
C GLY A 117 3.42 8.73 -10.76
N THR A 118 4.15 8.49 -11.86
CA THR A 118 3.59 7.94 -13.11
C THR A 118 3.20 6.47 -12.99
N ASP A 119 3.86 5.69 -12.13
CA ASP A 119 3.46 4.31 -11.84
C ASP A 119 2.12 4.30 -11.09
N VAL A 120 1.96 5.21 -10.12
CA VAL A 120 0.69 5.42 -9.41
C VAL A 120 -0.41 5.78 -10.41
N LEU A 121 -0.17 6.74 -11.29
CA LEU A 121 -1.14 7.16 -12.31
C LEU A 121 -1.56 6.00 -13.22
N LYS A 122 -0.61 5.19 -13.70
CA LYS A 122 -0.91 4.00 -14.52
C LYS A 122 -1.75 2.98 -13.76
N ALA A 123 -1.41 2.67 -12.52
CA ALA A 123 -2.17 1.72 -11.71
C ALA A 123 -3.62 2.18 -11.49
N LEU A 124 -3.81 3.47 -11.20
CA LEU A 124 -5.14 4.07 -11.06
C LEU A 124 -5.92 4.04 -12.38
N ALA A 125 -5.27 4.36 -13.51
CA ALA A 125 -5.88 4.29 -14.84
C ALA A 125 -6.30 2.86 -15.22
N LEU A 126 -5.57 1.85 -14.73
CA LEU A 126 -5.91 0.43 -14.91
C LEU A 126 -6.98 -0.07 -13.90
N GLY A 127 -7.48 0.79 -13.01
CA GLY A 127 -8.61 0.51 -12.15
C GLY A 127 -8.26 0.17 -10.69
N ALA A 128 -6.99 0.28 -10.28
CA ALA A 128 -6.66 0.23 -8.86
C ALA A 128 -7.31 1.40 -8.10
N ARG A 129 -7.80 1.14 -6.89
CA ARG A 129 -8.31 2.15 -5.94
C ARG A 129 -7.19 2.99 -5.35
N ALA A 130 -6.10 2.32 -4.98
CA ALA A 130 -4.86 2.90 -4.46
C ALA A 130 -3.73 1.89 -4.68
N VAL A 131 -2.49 2.39 -4.57
CA VAL A 131 -1.30 1.55 -4.61
C VAL A 131 -0.62 1.45 -3.26
N PHE A 132 0.10 0.37 -3.03
CA PHE A 132 0.95 0.15 -1.86
C PHE A 132 2.44 0.28 -2.25
N VAL A 133 3.22 0.94 -1.39
CA VAL A 133 4.64 1.23 -1.60
C VAL A 133 5.51 0.58 -0.53
N GLY A 134 6.42 -0.30 -0.96
CA GLY A 134 7.32 -1.05 -0.09
C GLY A 134 8.70 -0.40 0.05
N ARG A 135 9.68 -0.84 -0.76
CA ARG A 135 11.10 -0.49 -0.61
C ARG A 135 11.41 1.01 -0.43
N PRO A 136 10.80 1.95 -1.17
CA PRO A 136 11.03 3.38 -0.95
C PRO A 136 10.76 3.83 0.48
N VAL A 137 9.73 3.27 1.13
CA VAL A 137 9.38 3.57 2.52
C VAL A 137 10.47 3.10 3.48
N ILE A 138 11.02 1.89 3.28
CA ILE A 138 12.15 1.38 4.08
C ILE A 138 13.41 2.22 3.88
N TRP A 139 13.68 2.67 2.66
CA TRP A 139 14.81 3.56 2.40
C TRP A 139 14.65 4.90 3.12
N GLY A 140 13.44 5.47 3.12
CA GLY A 140 13.10 6.65 3.91
C GLY A 140 13.29 6.41 5.41
N LEU A 141 12.80 5.29 5.91
CA LEU A 141 12.93 4.88 7.30
C LEU A 141 14.41 4.77 7.72
N ALA A 142 15.24 4.11 6.92
CA ALA A 142 16.68 3.98 7.18
C ALA A 142 17.42 5.32 7.12
N TYR A 143 16.98 6.24 6.24
CA TYR A 143 17.62 7.53 6.09
C TYR A 143 17.35 8.47 7.27
N LYS A 144 16.08 8.60 7.71
CA LYS A 144 15.71 9.57 8.75
C LYS A 144 14.45 9.19 9.54
N GLY A 145 14.25 7.92 9.81
CA GLY A 145 13.12 7.43 10.60
C GLY A 145 11.77 7.87 10.01
N GLU A 146 10.86 8.27 10.88
CA GLU A 146 9.54 8.82 10.53
C GLU A 146 9.62 9.96 9.50
N GLN A 147 10.54 10.92 9.67
CA GLN A 147 10.66 12.07 8.77
C GLN A 147 11.07 11.65 7.36
N GLY A 148 11.92 10.62 7.25
CA GLY A 148 12.32 10.08 5.95
C GLY A 148 11.17 9.37 5.25
N VAL A 149 10.34 8.63 5.99
CA VAL A 149 9.11 8.01 5.46
C VAL A 149 8.12 9.07 4.99
N THR A 150 7.83 10.08 5.81
CA THR A 150 6.95 11.20 5.44
C THR A 150 7.43 11.87 4.16
N LYS A 151 8.74 12.17 4.06
CA LYS A 151 9.33 12.78 2.86
C LYS A 151 9.12 11.91 1.61
N VAL A 152 9.28 10.60 1.69
CA VAL A 152 9.04 9.68 0.56
C VAL A 152 7.58 9.73 0.11
N LEU A 153 6.64 9.69 1.05
CA LEU A 153 5.20 9.73 0.73
C LEU A 153 4.81 11.08 0.10
N GLU A 154 5.35 12.18 0.61
CA GLU A 154 5.14 13.52 0.05
C GLU A 154 5.74 13.69 -1.36
N MET A 155 6.93 13.13 -1.60
CA MET A 155 7.55 13.12 -2.95
C MET A 155 6.66 12.38 -3.95
N LEU A 156 6.22 11.17 -3.62
CA LEU A 156 5.33 10.41 -4.49
C LEU A 156 3.99 11.12 -4.73
N ARG A 157 3.44 11.77 -3.69
CA ARG A 157 2.23 12.61 -3.81
C ARG A 157 2.46 13.78 -4.77
N HIS A 158 3.61 14.44 -4.68
CA HIS A 158 3.96 15.55 -5.55
C HIS A 158 4.14 15.09 -7.00
N GLU A 159 4.88 14.00 -7.21
CA GLU A 159 5.07 13.41 -8.54
C GLU A 159 3.75 13.00 -9.19
N LEU A 160 2.82 12.39 -8.42
CA LEU A 160 1.49 12.05 -8.92
C LEU A 160 0.75 13.31 -9.38
N LYS A 161 0.80 14.41 -8.60
CA LYS A 161 0.17 15.67 -9.00
C LYS A 161 0.76 16.22 -10.30
N VAL A 162 2.08 16.16 -10.46
CA VAL A 162 2.77 16.59 -11.69
C VAL A 162 2.34 15.71 -12.87
N ALA A 163 2.34 14.38 -12.70
CA ALA A 163 1.90 13.45 -13.73
C ALA A 163 0.45 13.69 -14.16
N MET A 164 -0.46 13.92 -13.20
CA MET A 164 -1.86 14.27 -13.47
C MET A 164 -1.97 15.57 -14.26
N ALA A 165 -1.25 16.62 -13.86
CA ALA A 165 -1.27 17.91 -14.56
C ALA A 165 -0.80 17.78 -16.02
N LEU A 166 0.28 17.02 -16.26
CA LEU A 166 0.80 16.76 -17.60
C LEU A 166 -0.12 15.86 -18.45
N ALA A 167 -0.86 14.96 -17.82
CA ALA A 167 -1.83 14.09 -18.46
C ALA A 167 -3.20 14.74 -18.70
N GLY A 168 -3.41 15.98 -18.24
CA GLY A 168 -4.70 16.69 -18.36
C GLY A 168 -5.76 16.25 -17.35
N CYS A 169 -5.37 15.61 -16.24
CA CYS A 169 -6.26 15.18 -15.17
C CYS A 169 -6.35 16.24 -14.06
N ALA A 170 -7.50 16.89 -13.89
CA ALA A 170 -7.71 17.88 -12.82
C ALA A 170 -8.00 17.22 -11.46
N SER A 171 -8.46 15.98 -11.47
CA SER A 171 -8.86 15.19 -10.31
C SER A 171 -8.60 13.70 -10.53
N LEU A 172 -8.64 12.91 -9.46
CA LEU A 172 -8.47 11.45 -9.56
C LEU A 172 -9.55 10.78 -10.44
N LYS A 173 -10.71 11.42 -10.60
CA LYS A 173 -11.81 10.90 -11.43
C LYS A 173 -11.51 11.00 -12.93
N ASP A 174 -10.59 11.89 -13.31
CA ASP A 174 -10.18 12.09 -14.70
C ASP A 174 -9.13 11.08 -15.14
N ILE A 175 -8.61 10.27 -14.21
CA ILE A 175 -7.67 9.19 -14.50
C ILE A 175 -8.48 8.00 -15.04
N THR A 176 -8.36 7.75 -16.34
CA THR A 176 -9.12 6.70 -17.03
C THR A 176 -8.20 5.79 -17.84
N PRO A 177 -8.67 4.61 -18.28
CA PRO A 177 -7.85 3.68 -19.07
C PRO A 177 -7.29 4.26 -20.37
N SER A 178 -7.86 5.34 -20.92
CA SER A 178 -7.36 6.00 -22.14
C SER A 178 -5.96 6.60 -21.99
N LEU A 179 -5.50 6.82 -20.76
CA LEU A 179 -4.17 7.34 -20.45
C LEU A 179 -3.06 6.30 -20.60
N VAL A 180 -3.40 5.02 -20.77
CA VAL A 180 -2.44 3.92 -20.81
C VAL A 180 -2.52 3.21 -22.16
N MET A 181 -1.44 3.28 -22.94
CA MET A 181 -1.27 2.48 -24.14
C MET A 181 -0.63 1.13 -23.79
N ARG A 182 -1.35 0.03 -24.07
CA ARG A 182 -0.78 -1.31 -23.97
C ARG A 182 0.03 -1.60 -25.22
N HIS A 183 1.32 -1.84 -25.05
CA HIS A 183 2.13 -2.43 -26.11
C HIS A 183 1.96 -3.94 -26.03
N ALA A 184 1.70 -4.61 -27.16
CA ALA A 184 1.76 -6.06 -27.20
C ALA A 184 3.17 -6.46 -26.75
N ALA A 185 3.27 -7.26 -25.67
CA ALA A 185 4.54 -7.78 -25.24
C ALA A 185 5.13 -8.61 -26.39
N SER A 186 6.17 -8.11 -27.03
CA SER A 186 7.03 -8.94 -27.87
C SER A 186 7.67 -9.95 -26.92
N HIS A 187 7.29 -11.21 -27.05
CA HIS A 187 7.75 -12.34 -26.27
C HIS A 187 9.23 -12.23 -25.85
N LEU A 188 9.47 -12.22 -24.54
CA LEU A 188 10.71 -12.63 -23.90
C LEU A 188 10.35 -13.61 -22.78
#